data_AF-A0A0C2ZAA2-F1
#
_entry.id   AF-A0A0C2ZAA2-F1
#
_cell.length_a   1.000
_cell.length_b   1.000
_cell.length_c   1.000
_cell.angle_alpha   90.00
_cell.angle_beta   90.00
_cell.angle_gamma   90.00
#
_symmetry.space_group_name_H-M   'P 1'
#
loop_
_entity.id
_entity.type
_entity.pdbx_description
1 polymer ?
#
loop_
_entity_poly.entity_id
_entity_poly.type
_entity_poly.pdbx_seq_one_letter_code
_entity_poly.pdbx_strand_id
1 'polypeptide(L)'
;MPTQAIHSALLVLGNSEGLPWTTPSWQALTKVHGLPWDTTDNAPDDARSMIVPEWNVRVAKEVKVFVQKVLSMPEAEQDDYIIAGKGDNNSAGRKAWKDWVRARLPKWSINRAIDETLRAEGRGPYQVMAERGTRKLPTLEEAQLSDMRSIVANRLLGDKVFVGSGTLLKTPVL
;
A
#
# COMPACT_ATOMS: atom_id res chain seq x y z
N MET A 1 3.57 18.64 0.40
CA MET A 1 2.71 17.46 0.17
C MET A 1 2.22 16.98 1.52
N PRO A 2 0.90 16.82 1.76
CA PRO A 2 0.46 15.98 2.85
C PRO A 2 0.89 14.55 2.51
N THR A 3 1.79 13.99 3.32
CA THR A 3 2.23 12.60 3.16
C THR A 3 1.12 11.72 3.75
N GLN A 4 0.21 11.23 2.91
CA GLN A 4 -0.75 10.22 3.34
C GLN A 4 0.02 9.07 4.01
N ALA A 5 -0.41 8.68 5.20
CA ALA A 5 0.27 7.60 5.91
C ALA A 5 0.10 6.29 5.14
N ILE A 6 1.15 5.47 5.06
CA ILE A 6 1.15 4.26 4.22
C ILE A 6 0.02 3.27 4.55
N HIS A 7 -0.39 3.18 5.81
CA HIS A 7 -1.54 2.36 6.22
C HIS A 7 -2.87 2.92 5.71
N SER A 8 -2.97 4.23 5.50
CA SER A 8 -4.13 4.84 4.85
C SER A 8 -4.10 4.59 3.36
N ALA A 9 -2.96 4.87 2.70
CA ALA A 9 -2.81 4.66 1.26
C ALA A 9 -3.13 3.21 0.85
N LEU A 10 -2.62 2.22 1.59
CA LEU A 10 -2.88 0.80 1.32
C LEU A 10 -4.34 0.37 1.52
N LEU A 11 -5.10 1.09 2.34
CA LEU A 11 -6.52 0.83 2.59
C LEU A 11 -7.36 1.50 1.51
N VAL A 12 -7.12 2.78 1.23
CA VAL A 12 -7.83 3.57 0.20
C VAL A 12 -7.63 2.98 -1.18
N LEU A 13 -6.40 2.57 -1.53
CA LEU A 13 -6.14 1.85 -2.78
C LEU A 13 -6.95 0.56 -2.88
N GLY A 14 -7.25 -0.08 -1.74
CA GLY A 14 -8.13 -1.25 -1.63
C GLY A 14 -9.50 -1.06 -2.23
N ASN A 15 -9.99 0.19 -2.30
CA ASN A 15 -11.27 0.54 -2.89
C ASN A 15 -11.29 0.37 -4.42
N SER A 16 -10.15 0.57 -5.07
CA SER A 16 -10.04 0.52 -6.53
C SER A 16 -9.77 -0.92 -6.96
N GLU A 17 -10.82 -1.71 -7.19
CA GLU A 17 -10.73 -3.11 -7.69
C GLU A 17 -9.87 -4.04 -6.79
N GLY A 18 -9.75 -3.72 -5.49
CA GLY A 18 -8.93 -4.49 -4.55
C GLY A 18 -7.43 -4.27 -4.70
N LEU A 19 -6.97 -3.22 -5.37
CA LEU A 19 -5.56 -2.87 -5.46
C LEU A 19 -4.99 -2.46 -4.09
N PRO A 20 -3.68 -2.61 -3.82
CA PRO A 20 -2.73 -3.42 -4.58
C PRO A 20 -2.92 -4.93 -4.32
N TRP A 21 -3.78 -5.32 -3.37
CA TRP A 21 -3.92 -6.66 -2.81
C TRP A 21 -4.26 -7.78 -3.81
N THR A 22 -4.93 -7.44 -4.91
CA THR A 22 -5.31 -8.37 -5.98
C THR A 22 -4.26 -8.49 -7.09
N THR A 23 -3.16 -7.72 -7.04
CA THR A 23 -2.14 -7.74 -8.09
C THR A 23 -1.07 -8.82 -7.85
N PRO A 24 -0.72 -9.64 -8.87
CA PRO A 24 0.29 -10.68 -8.70
C PRO A 24 1.64 -10.14 -8.22
N SER A 25 2.08 -8.97 -8.71
CA SER A 25 3.34 -8.34 -8.30
C SER A 25 3.34 -8.01 -6.80
N TRP A 26 2.26 -7.42 -6.30
CA TRP A 26 2.14 -7.10 -4.88
C TRP A 26 2.02 -8.34 -4.01
N GLN A 27 1.26 -9.36 -4.43
CA GLN A 27 1.16 -10.62 -3.69
C GLN A 27 2.50 -11.36 -3.66
N ALA A 28 3.26 -11.35 -4.76
CA ALA A 28 4.60 -11.95 -4.81
C ALA A 28 5.57 -11.25 -3.85
N LEU A 29 5.46 -9.93 -3.71
CA LEU A 29 6.26 -9.10 -2.81
C LEU A 29 5.88 -9.29 -1.34
N THR A 30 4.57 -9.28 -1.04
CA THR A 30 4.06 -9.24 0.33
C THR A 30 3.74 -10.62 0.92
N LYS A 31 3.59 -11.63 0.05
CA LYS A 31 3.06 -12.97 0.36
C LYS A 31 1.64 -12.94 0.96
N VAL A 32 0.90 -11.86 0.73
CA VAL A 32 -0.50 -11.71 1.12
C VAL A 32 -1.35 -11.93 -0.12
N HIS A 33 -2.15 -13.00 -0.15
CA HIS A 33 -2.91 -13.42 -1.33
C HIS A 33 -4.40 -13.06 -1.19
N GLY A 34 -4.81 -11.91 -1.71
CA GLY A 34 -6.19 -11.40 -1.58
C GLY A 34 -6.31 -10.25 -0.59
N LEU A 35 -7.54 -9.80 -0.32
CA LEU A 35 -7.77 -8.69 0.60
C LEU A 35 -7.46 -9.13 2.04
N PRO A 36 -6.67 -8.37 2.81
CA PRO A 36 -6.27 -8.77 4.16
C PRO A 36 -7.44 -9.05 5.11
N TRP A 37 -8.58 -8.38 4.88
CA TRP A 37 -9.79 -8.45 5.70
C TRP A 37 -10.85 -9.41 5.15
N ASP A 38 -10.54 -10.20 4.12
CA ASP A 38 -11.46 -11.24 3.66
C ASP A 38 -11.50 -12.41 4.65
N THR A 39 -12.71 -12.94 4.82
CA THR A 39 -13.00 -14.07 5.70
C THR A 39 -13.85 -15.07 4.95
N THR A 40 -13.63 -16.36 5.16
CA THR A 40 -14.55 -17.41 4.73
C THR A 40 -15.90 -17.28 5.42
N ASP A 41 -16.98 -17.44 4.65
CA ASP A 41 -18.34 -17.42 5.17
C ASP A 41 -18.51 -18.51 6.24
N ASN A 42 -19.16 -18.15 7.35
CA ASN A 42 -19.46 -19.03 8.49
C ASN A 42 -18.24 -19.59 9.26
N ALA A 43 -17.04 -19.05 9.08
CA ALA A 43 -15.90 -19.48 9.89
C ALA A 43 -16.06 -19.05 11.38
N PRO A 44 -15.68 -19.92 12.34
CA PRO A 44 -15.67 -19.59 13.76
C PRO A 44 -14.78 -18.37 14.07
N ASP A 45 -15.22 -17.51 14.98
CA ASP A 45 -14.54 -16.25 15.30
C ASP A 45 -13.13 -16.41 15.87
N ASP A 46 -12.86 -17.54 16.51
CA ASP A 46 -11.59 -17.93 17.11
C ASP A 46 -10.65 -18.64 16.11
N ALA A 47 -11.17 -19.10 14.97
CA ALA A 47 -10.35 -19.70 13.92
C ALA A 47 -9.35 -18.66 13.35
N ARG A 48 -8.19 -19.13 12.88
CA ARG A 48 -7.20 -18.25 12.23
C ARG A 48 -7.72 -17.72 10.90
N SER A 49 -7.39 -16.47 10.59
CA SER A 49 -7.63 -15.91 9.26
C SER A 49 -6.72 -16.60 8.24
N MET A 50 -7.29 -16.92 7.08
CA MET A 50 -6.56 -17.59 5.99
C MET A 50 -5.57 -16.65 5.30
N ILE A 51 -5.90 -15.35 5.22
CA ILE A 51 -5.10 -14.36 4.48
C ILE A 51 -4.03 -13.74 5.39
N VAL A 52 -4.40 -13.45 6.64
CA VAL A 52 -3.51 -12.85 7.65
C VAL A 52 -3.42 -13.79 8.85
N PRO A 53 -2.45 -14.72 8.89
CA PRO A 53 -2.36 -15.73 9.95
C PRO A 53 -2.17 -15.17 11.36
N GLU A 54 -1.73 -13.91 11.48
CA GLU A 54 -1.62 -13.20 12.75
C GLU A 54 -2.98 -12.80 13.35
N TRP A 55 -4.05 -12.85 12.56
CA TRP A 55 -5.40 -12.54 12.99
C TRP A 55 -6.22 -13.82 13.15
N ASN A 56 -7.21 -13.76 14.03
CA ASN A 56 -8.35 -14.67 13.96
C ASN A 56 -9.46 -14.05 13.09
N VAL A 57 -10.48 -14.84 12.79
CA VAL A 57 -11.64 -14.43 11.97
C VAL A 57 -12.33 -13.22 12.58
N ARG A 58 -12.44 -13.13 13.92
CA ARG A 58 -13.02 -11.96 14.61
C ARG A 58 -12.29 -10.67 14.29
N VAL A 59 -10.96 -10.66 14.43
CA VAL A 59 -10.13 -9.49 14.12
C VAL A 59 -10.26 -9.13 12.63
N ALA A 60 -10.27 -10.13 11.74
CA ALA A 60 -10.47 -9.88 10.31
C ALA A 60 -11.86 -9.24 10.02
N LYS A 61 -12.93 -9.69 10.69
CA LYS A 61 -14.27 -9.08 10.60
C LYS A 61 -14.28 -7.65 11.14
N GLU A 62 -13.63 -7.38 12.27
CA GLU A 62 -13.51 -6.03 12.84
C GLU A 62 -12.76 -5.09 11.88
N VAL A 63 -11.67 -5.56 11.27
CA VAL A 63 -10.94 -4.81 10.24
C VAL A 63 -11.83 -4.60 9.02
N LYS A 64 -12.59 -5.60 8.58
CA LYS A 64 -13.52 -5.49 7.45
C LYS A 64 -14.58 -4.41 7.68
N VAL A 65 -15.20 -4.37 8.86
CA VAL A 65 -16.17 -3.34 9.23
C VAL A 65 -15.53 -1.95 9.25
N PHE A 66 -14.33 -1.83 9.84
CA PHE A 66 -13.57 -0.58 9.83
C PHE A 66 -13.27 -0.11 8.40
N VAL A 67 -12.80 -1.01 7.53
CA VAL A 67 -12.51 -0.72 6.12
C VAL A 67 -13.77 -0.27 5.40
N GLN A 68 -14.88 -1.02 5.52
CA GLN A 68 -16.17 -0.66 4.91
C GLN A 68 -16.64 0.72 5.38
N LYS A 69 -16.45 1.06 6.66
CA LYS A 69 -16.75 2.40 7.16
C LYS A 69 -15.90 3.46 6.48
N VAL A 70 -14.59 3.28 6.41
CA VAL A 70 -13.67 4.20 5.73
C VAL A 70 -14.09 4.41 4.27
N LEU A 71 -14.36 3.32 3.55
CA LEU A 71 -14.74 3.35 2.13
C LEU A 71 -16.11 4.02 1.89
N SER A 72 -16.97 4.08 2.90
CA SER A 72 -18.25 4.79 2.84
C SER A 72 -18.15 6.29 3.16
N MET A 73 -16.97 6.77 3.60
CA MET A 73 -16.76 8.17 3.98
C MET A 73 -16.23 9.00 2.80
N PRO A 74 -16.50 10.32 2.76
CA PRO A 74 -15.88 11.21 1.80
C PRO A 74 -14.35 11.13 1.87
N GLU A 75 -13.67 11.13 0.72
CA GLU A 75 -12.20 10.97 0.63
C GLU A 75 -11.44 11.96 1.53
N ALA A 76 -11.91 13.21 1.58
CA ALA A 76 -11.33 14.27 2.41
C ALA A 76 -11.34 13.95 3.92
N GLU A 77 -12.19 13.02 4.37
CA GLU A 77 -12.31 12.61 5.78
C GLU A 77 -11.65 11.26 6.08
N GLN A 78 -11.28 10.48 5.06
CA GLN A 78 -10.80 9.11 5.23
C GLN A 78 -9.48 9.06 6.00
N ASP A 79 -8.52 9.90 5.63
CA ASP A 79 -7.19 9.93 6.27
C ASP A 79 -7.30 10.28 7.75
N ASP A 80 -8.04 11.34 8.08
CA ASP A 80 -8.29 11.77 9.45
C ASP A 80 -8.96 10.68 10.27
N TYR A 81 -9.92 9.97 9.68
CA TYR A 81 -10.57 8.85 10.33
C TYR A 81 -9.61 7.68 10.57
N ILE A 82 -8.79 7.30 9.59
CA ILE A 82 -7.84 6.20 9.72
C ILE A 82 -6.77 6.51 10.79
N ILE A 83 -6.26 7.75 10.85
CA ILE A 83 -5.21 8.11 11.81
C ILE A 83 -5.74 8.34 13.22
N ALA A 84 -7.00 8.74 13.37
CA ALA A 84 -7.59 9.09 14.65
C ALA A 84 -7.44 7.96 15.70
N GLY A 85 -7.10 8.36 16.93
CA GLY A 85 -7.00 7.48 18.10
C GLY A 85 -8.27 7.46 18.95
N LYS A 86 -9.43 7.75 18.35
CA LYS A 86 -10.71 7.84 19.08
C LYS A 86 -11.20 6.43 19.45
N GLY A 87 -11.69 6.27 20.67
CA GLY A 87 -12.41 5.07 21.10
C GLY A 87 -13.81 5.07 20.51
N ASP A 88 -13.97 4.50 19.32
CA ASP A 88 -15.26 4.25 18.67
C ASP A 88 -15.45 2.76 18.37
N ASN A 89 -16.62 2.40 17.82
CA ASN A 89 -16.97 1.01 17.48
C ASN A 89 -16.00 0.36 16.47
N ASN A 90 -15.17 1.15 15.78
CA ASN A 90 -14.20 0.67 14.79
C ASN A 90 -12.75 0.75 15.30
N SER A 91 -12.54 1.15 16.57
CA SER A 91 -11.21 1.34 17.15
C SER A 91 -10.38 0.05 17.17
N ALA A 92 -11.01 -1.10 17.44
CA ALA A 92 -10.36 -2.40 17.42
C ALA A 92 -9.83 -2.76 16.02
N GLY A 93 -10.69 -2.71 14.99
CA GLY A 93 -10.32 -2.96 13.59
C GLY A 93 -9.26 -1.97 13.08
N ARG A 94 -9.41 -0.68 13.39
CA ARG A 94 -8.43 0.36 13.04
C ARG A 94 -7.06 0.10 13.64
N LYS A 95 -7.02 -0.26 14.92
CA LYS A 95 -5.77 -0.58 15.62
C LYS A 95 -5.11 -1.83 15.03
N ALA A 96 -5.88 -2.91 14.86
CA ALA A 96 -5.39 -4.15 14.27
C ALA A 96 -4.79 -3.93 12.87
N TRP A 97 -5.47 -3.15 12.02
CA TRP A 97 -4.98 -2.76 10.70
C TRP A 97 -3.63 -2.02 10.78
N LYS A 98 -3.58 -0.93 11.56
CA LYS A 98 -2.38 -0.09 11.66
C LYS A 98 -1.19 -0.85 12.21
N ASP A 99 -1.41 -1.66 13.24
CA ASP A 99 -0.35 -2.44 13.87
C ASP A 99 0.18 -3.52 12.92
N TRP A 100 -0.70 -4.20 12.19
CA TRP A 100 -0.30 -5.19 11.20
C TRP A 100 0.52 -4.58 10.06
N VAL A 101 0.04 -3.48 9.46
CA VAL A 101 0.77 -2.78 8.39
C VAL A 101 2.14 -2.33 8.90
N ARG A 102 2.22 -1.71 10.09
CA ARG A 102 3.50 -1.28 10.68
C ARG A 102 4.47 -2.45 10.90
N ALA A 103 3.98 -3.58 11.39
CA ALA A 103 4.80 -4.76 11.64
C ALA A 103 5.27 -5.45 10.35
N ARG A 104 4.47 -5.39 9.28
CA ARG A 104 4.77 -6.05 7.99
C ARG A 104 5.55 -5.18 7.02
N LEU A 105 5.38 -3.87 7.06
CA LEU A 105 6.03 -2.93 6.14
C LEU A 105 7.56 -3.14 5.99
N PRO A 106 8.36 -3.26 7.07
CA PRO A 106 9.80 -3.49 6.92
C PRO A 106 10.12 -4.87 6.31
N LYS A 107 9.19 -5.83 6.36
CA LYS A 107 9.36 -7.19 5.81
C LYS A 107 9.03 -7.28 4.33
N TRP A 108 8.19 -6.38 3.82
CA TRP A 108 7.73 -6.41 2.42
C TRP A 108 8.78 -5.98 1.40
N SER A 109 10.00 -5.64 1.80
CA SER A 109 11.10 -5.27 0.88
C SER A 109 10.71 -4.23 -0.18
N ILE A 110 9.71 -3.38 0.10
CA ILE A 110 9.18 -2.38 -0.84
C ILE A 110 10.28 -1.38 -1.20
N ASN A 111 10.99 -0.86 -0.20
CA ASN A 111 12.11 0.07 -0.43
C ASN A 111 13.20 -0.58 -1.28
N ARG A 112 13.49 -1.87 -1.07
CA ARG A 112 14.46 -2.60 -1.90
C ARG A 112 13.98 -2.71 -3.36
N ALA A 113 12.70 -3.01 -3.58
CA ALA A 113 12.15 -3.07 -4.93
C ALA A 113 12.19 -1.70 -5.63
N ILE A 114 11.93 -0.61 -4.90
CA ILE A 114 12.07 0.76 -5.40
C ILE A 114 13.54 1.04 -5.76
N ASP A 115 14.48 0.79 -4.85
CA ASP A 115 15.91 1.03 -5.05
C ASP A 115 16.47 0.25 -6.24
N GLU A 116 16.10 -1.02 -6.38
CA GLU A 116 16.50 -1.85 -7.53
C GLU A 116 15.97 -1.29 -8.84
N THR A 117 14.73 -0.78 -8.86
CA THR A 117 14.11 -0.14 -10.03
C THR A 117 14.85 1.14 -10.39
N LEU A 118 15.09 2.02 -9.42
CA LEU A 118 15.80 3.28 -9.64
C LEU A 118 17.22 3.04 -10.15
N ARG A 119 17.94 2.04 -9.62
CA ARG A 119 19.29 1.68 -10.10
C ARG A 119 19.29 1.14 -11.52
N ALA A 120 18.29 0.34 -11.89
CA ALA A 120 18.16 -0.20 -13.24
C ALA A 120 17.96 0.92 -14.28
N GLU A 121 17.24 1.98 -13.91
CA GLU A 121 16.99 3.16 -14.75
C GLU A 121 18.10 4.23 -14.65
N GLY A 122 19.23 3.94 -14.00
CA GLY A 122 20.33 4.91 -13.84
C GLY A 122 20.03 6.05 -12.86
N ARG A 123 18.90 5.99 -12.14
CA ARG A 123 18.45 7.02 -11.19
C ARG A 123 18.82 6.73 -9.75
N GLY A 124 19.72 5.77 -9.51
CA GLY A 124 20.32 5.54 -8.20
C GLY A 124 21.14 6.76 -7.76
N PRO A 125 21.18 7.12 -6.46
CA PRO A 125 21.90 8.31 -5.99
C PRO A 125 23.35 8.40 -6.47
N TYR A 126 24.09 7.29 -6.44
CA TYR A 126 25.49 7.25 -6.89
C TYR A 126 25.66 7.42 -8.40
N GLN A 127 24.71 6.93 -9.20
CA GLN A 127 24.74 7.08 -10.66
C GLN A 127 24.50 8.56 -11.01
N VAL A 128 23.48 9.17 -10.42
CA VAL A 128 23.17 10.59 -10.61
C VAL A 128 24.32 11.49 -10.14
N MET A 129 24.97 11.14 -9.02
CA MET A 129 26.17 11.83 -8.54
C MET A 129 27.34 11.74 -9.54
N ALA A 130 27.57 10.56 -10.12
CA ALA A 130 28.60 10.35 -11.12
C ALA A 130 28.31 11.13 -12.41
N GLU A 131 27.06 11.09 -12.89
CA GLU A 131 26.61 11.84 -14.07
C GLU A 131 26.78 13.36 -13.90
N ARG A 132 26.49 13.86 -12.69
CA ARG A 132 26.60 15.30 -12.35
C ARG A 132 28.00 15.73 -11.90
N GLY A 133 28.94 14.79 -11.74
CA GLY A 133 30.28 15.09 -11.23
C GLY A 133 30.28 15.68 -9.80
N THR A 134 29.30 15.33 -8.96
CA THR A 134 29.14 15.89 -7.61
C THR A 134 29.26 14.82 -6.53
N ARG A 135 29.74 15.22 -5.35
CA ARG A 135 29.74 14.38 -4.13
C ARG A 135 28.54 14.63 -3.22
N LYS A 136 27.64 15.55 -3.60
CA LYS A 136 26.41 15.84 -2.86
C LYS A 136 25.32 14.86 -3.30
N LEU A 137 24.55 14.36 -2.33
CA LEU A 137 23.36 13.56 -2.64
C LEU A 137 22.38 14.39 -3.48
N PRO A 138 21.81 13.81 -4.55
CA PRO A 138 20.90 14.53 -5.42
C PRO A 138 19.57 14.80 -4.72
N THR A 139 18.93 15.93 -5.04
CA THR A 139 17.52 16.13 -4.69
C THR A 139 16.60 15.20 -5.51
N LEU A 140 15.32 15.12 -5.13
CA LEU A 140 14.33 14.30 -5.86
C LEU A 140 14.17 14.77 -7.31
N GLU A 141 14.21 16.08 -7.52
CA GLU A 141 14.15 16.72 -8.85
C GLU A 141 15.42 16.42 -9.64
N GLU A 142 16.58 16.48 -8.99
CA GLU A 142 17.86 16.20 -9.64
C GLU A 142 18.00 14.76 -10.12
N ALA A 143 17.38 13.82 -9.40
CA ALA A 143 17.27 12.41 -9.74
C ALA A 143 16.08 12.10 -10.68
N GLN A 144 15.29 13.11 -11.09
CA GLN A 144 14.14 12.97 -12.00
C GLN A 144 13.13 11.90 -11.54
N LEU A 145 12.91 11.80 -10.23
CA LEU A 145 12.07 10.73 -9.66
C LEU A 145 10.58 10.89 -9.98
N SER A 146 10.15 12.08 -10.42
CA SER A 146 8.79 12.30 -10.96
C SER A 146 8.49 11.40 -12.14
N ASP A 147 9.48 11.20 -13.01
CA ASP A 147 9.33 10.49 -14.28
C ASP A 147 9.41 8.97 -14.06
N MET A 148 9.98 8.56 -12.92
CA MET A 148 10.10 7.16 -12.50
C MET A 148 8.84 6.61 -11.84
N ARG A 149 7.84 7.44 -11.55
CA ARG A 149 6.62 7.03 -10.84
C ARG A 149 5.90 5.88 -11.52
N SER A 150 5.72 5.95 -12.84
CA SER A 150 5.07 4.89 -13.61
C SER A 150 5.90 3.61 -13.62
N ILE A 151 7.22 3.70 -13.72
CA ILE A 151 8.10 2.52 -13.72
C ILE A 151 8.07 1.81 -12.36
N VAL A 152 8.17 2.58 -11.28
CA VAL A 152 8.08 2.07 -9.90
C VAL A 152 6.71 1.47 -9.63
N ALA A 153 5.63 2.14 -10.05
CA ALA A 153 4.28 1.62 -9.90
C ALA A 153 4.09 0.31 -10.68
N ASN A 154 4.62 0.20 -11.90
CA ASN A 154 4.57 -1.05 -12.65
C ASN A 154 5.33 -2.17 -11.94
N ARG A 155 6.53 -1.88 -11.42
CA ARG A 155 7.30 -2.88 -10.67
C ARG A 155 6.54 -3.40 -9.45
N LEU A 156 5.90 -2.51 -8.69
CA LEU A 156 5.24 -2.86 -7.44
C LEU A 156 3.87 -3.50 -7.67
N LEU A 157 3.12 -3.03 -8.66
CA LEU A 157 1.69 -3.30 -8.81
C LEU A 157 1.32 -4.01 -10.14
N GLY A 158 2.25 -4.04 -11.09
CA GLY A 158 2.05 -4.62 -12.43
C GLY A 158 1.14 -3.78 -13.34
N ASP A 159 0.89 -4.27 -14.55
CA ASP A 159 0.18 -3.51 -15.59
C ASP A 159 -1.28 -3.18 -15.23
N LYS A 160 -1.86 -3.88 -14.24
CA LYS A 160 -3.25 -3.71 -13.80
C LYS A 160 -3.55 -2.33 -13.22
N VAL A 161 -2.53 -1.57 -12.84
CA VAL A 161 -2.69 -0.22 -12.29
C VAL A 161 -2.61 0.87 -13.34
N PHE A 162 -2.53 0.53 -14.63
CA PHE A 162 -2.50 1.51 -15.72
C PHE A 162 -3.83 1.57 -16.47
N VAL A 163 -4.12 2.73 -17.05
CA VAL A 163 -5.28 2.94 -17.94
C VAL A 163 -4.89 2.57 -19.37
N GLY A 164 -5.58 1.59 -19.96
CA GLY A 164 -5.34 1.16 -21.35
C GLY A 164 -3.93 0.62 -21.59
N SER A 165 -3.28 1.03 -22.67
CA SER A 165 -1.90 0.70 -23.05
C SER A 165 -0.87 1.76 -22.61
N GLY A 166 -1.21 2.64 -21.67
CA GLY A 166 -0.43 3.84 -21.34
C GLY A 166 0.44 3.76 -20.07
N THR A 167 1.22 4.82 -19.86
CA THR A 167 2.01 5.11 -18.63
C THR A 167 1.19 5.78 -17.52
N LEU A 168 -0.08 6.07 -17.78
CA LEU A 168 -0.98 6.73 -16.85
C LEU A 168 -1.52 5.73 -15.85
N LEU A 169 -1.28 5.99 -14.57
CA LEU A 169 -1.87 5.21 -13.49
C LEU A 169 -3.39 5.38 -13.52
N LYS A 170 -4.13 4.29 -13.28
CA LYS A 170 -5.54 4.34 -12.92
C LYS A 170 -5.66 5.34 -11.80
N THR A 171 -6.33 6.45 -12.08
CA THR A 171 -6.84 7.32 -11.03
C THR A 171 -7.67 6.40 -10.12
N PRO A 172 -7.51 6.46 -8.79
CA PRO A 172 -8.48 5.84 -7.90
C PRO A 172 -9.88 6.24 -8.41
N VAL A 173 -10.80 5.29 -8.53
CA VAL A 173 -12.19 5.64 -8.84
C VAL A 173 -12.68 6.48 -7.66
N LEU A 174 -12.81 7.78 -7.91
CA LEU A 174 -13.24 8.82 -6.97
C LEU A 174 -14.73 8.69 -6.68
#